data_AF-A0A3B9ZA07-F1
#
_entry.id   AF-A0A3B9ZA07-F1
#
_cell.length_a   1.000
_cell.length_b   1.000
_cell.length_c   1.000
_cell.angle_alpha   90.00
_cell.angle_beta   90.00
_cell.angle_gamma   90.00
#
_symmetry.space_group_name_H-M   'P 1'
#
loop_
_entity.id
_entity.type
_entity.pdbx_description
1 polymer ?
#
loop_
_entity_poly.entity_id
_entity_poly.type
_entity_poly.pdbx_seq_one_letter_code
_entity_poly.pdbx_strand_id
1 'polypeptide(L)'
;MGEGTGLSASDVALLNDGGLGNNSFIWLFAILALMGGGFGGWGNNGFPNAIGYENLATQAQVDRGFDNQNSMANQRDILAAVTSGTAQAVAATNQTFHDTVNVLQDKYGELQRDIAGVALTQANAIANQNDCCCSTKMLIQETAAQNRYDAAMNTASINANIAEQIQGVRDLITGNRMADMQNQINDLQLQNAMAGVVRYPNAWTYNAGVSPFCGCNCGMM
;
A
#
# COMPACT_ATOMS: atom_id res chain seq x y z
N MET A 1 5.08 24.62 -66.67
CA MET A 1 5.83 23.87 -67.69
C MET A 1 5.83 24.79 -68.90
N GLY A 2 6.81 25.66 -69.01
CA GLY A 2 8.17 25.29 -69.38
C GLY A 2 8.26 25.60 -70.87
N GLU A 3 9.00 26.64 -71.21
CA GLU A 3 9.16 27.11 -72.59
C GLU A 3 9.55 25.93 -73.49
N GLY A 4 8.65 25.59 -74.41
CA GLY A 4 8.90 24.61 -75.46
C GLY A 4 9.73 25.25 -76.56
N THR A 5 10.96 25.65 -76.27
CA THR A 5 11.98 25.83 -77.31
C THR A 5 12.39 24.45 -77.79
N GLY A 6 11.61 23.93 -78.73
CA GLY A 6 11.78 22.58 -79.23
C GLY A 6 11.30 22.44 -80.67
N LEU A 7 11.48 23.47 -81.50
CA LEU A 7 11.75 23.22 -82.92
C LEU A 7 13.03 22.40 -82.93
N SER A 8 12.87 21.08 -82.97
CA SER A 8 13.98 20.13 -83.03
C SER A 8 14.86 20.54 -84.20
N ALA A 9 16.18 20.49 -84.03
CA ALA A 9 17.15 20.87 -85.06
C ALA A 9 16.95 20.13 -86.42
N SER A 10 16.14 19.07 -86.43
CA SER A 10 15.60 18.41 -87.62
C SER A 10 14.67 19.26 -88.49
N ASP A 11 13.86 20.17 -87.93
CA ASP A 11 12.90 20.98 -88.73
C ASP A 11 13.55 22.19 -89.40
N VAL A 12 14.65 22.72 -88.85
CA VAL A 12 15.42 23.82 -89.47
C VAL A 12 16.27 23.33 -90.65
N ALA A 13 16.62 22.04 -90.69
CA ALA A 13 17.41 21.45 -91.77
C ALA A 13 16.59 21.14 -93.04
N LEU A 14 15.25 21.09 -92.95
CA LEU A 14 14.36 20.85 -94.10
C LEU A 14 13.80 22.16 -94.70
N LEU A 15 13.88 23.28 -93.95
CA LEU A 15 13.26 24.56 -94.32
C LEU A 15 14.25 25.59 -94.90
N ASN A 16 15.54 25.26 -95.04
CA ASN A 16 16.51 26.17 -95.64
C ASN A 16 17.19 25.58 -96.89
N ASP A 17 16.50 25.89 -97.99
CA ASP A 17 16.96 26.05 -99.37
C ASP A 17 17.32 24.84 -100.22
N GLY A 18 16.55 24.73 -101.31
CA GLY A 18 17.02 24.11 -102.53
C GLY A 18 18.31 24.75 -103.02
N GLY A 19 19.12 23.95 -103.70
CA GLY A 19 20.37 24.41 -104.29
C GLY A 19 21.57 23.91 -103.50
N LEU A 20 22.20 22.90 -104.09
CA LEU A 20 23.49 22.30 -103.74
C LEU A 20 24.58 23.37 -103.50
N GLY A 21 24.65 23.92 -102.29
CA GLY A 21 25.66 24.93 -102.02
C GLY A 21 25.45 25.67 -100.72
N ASN A 22 25.55 24.99 -99.59
CA ASN A 22 26.16 25.58 -98.40
C ASN A 22 26.43 24.55 -97.29
N ASN A 23 27.42 24.89 -96.46
CA ASN A 23 28.27 24.10 -95.56
C ASN A 23 27.64 23.04 -94.62
N SER A 24 26.33 22.80 -94.63
CA SER A 24 25.68 21.84 -93.74
C SER A 24 25.88 20.38 -94.17
N PHE A 25 26.00 20.10 -95.47
CA PHE A 25 26.27 18.74 -95.95
C PHE A 25 27.73 18.31 -95.72
N ILE A 26 28.70 19.23 -95.75
CA ILE A 26 30.13 18.92 -95.54
C ILE A 26 30.39 18.44 -94.11
N TRP A 27 29.75 19.04 -93.11
CA TRP A 27 29.86 18.59 -91.72
C TRP A 27 29.18 17.25 -91.46
N LEU A 28 28.05 16.98 -92.13
CA LEU A 28 27.39 15.67 -92.08
C LEU A 28 28.27 14.57 -92.72
N PHE A 29 28.91 14.86 -93.85
CA PHE A 29 29.88 13.96 -94.48
C PHE A 29 31.15 13.76 -93.64
N ALA A 30 31.62 14.79 -92.94
CA ALA A 30 32.79 14.71 -92.06
C ALA A 30 32.53 13.81 -90.83
N ILE A 31 31.34 13.89 -90.23
CA ILE A 31 30.95 13.03 -89.09
C ILE A 31 30.76 11.57 -89.54
N LEU A 32 30.21 11.33 -90.73
CA LEU A 32 30.08 9.98 -91.30
C LEU A 32 31.43 9.35 -91.67
N ALA A 33 32.43 10.15 -92.05
CA ALA A 33 33.79 9.68 -92.32
C ALA A 33 34.58 9.36 -91.02
N LEU A 34 34.26 10.03 -89.91
CA LEU A 34 34.95 9.87 -88.62
C LEU A 34 34.39 8.70 -87.78
N MET A 35 33.10 8.35 -87.93
CA MET A 35 32.43 7.25 -87.20
C MET A 35 32.20 5.99 -88.05
N GLY A 36 33.15 5.65 -88.92
CA GLY A 36 33.18 4.36 -89.59
C GLY A 36 32.87 4.44 -91.08
N GLY A 37 33.94 4.46 -91.88
CA GLY A 37 33.88 4.17 -93.30
C GLY A 37 33.44 5.36 -94.15
N GLY A 38 34.36 6.30 -94.32
CA GLY A 38 34.26 7.33 -95.36
C GLY A 38 33.91 6.72 -96.72
N PHE A 39 33.05 7.42 -97.43
CA PHE A 39 32.36 7.02 -98.65
C PHE A 39 33.32 6.68 -99.81
N GLY A 40 33.87 5.48 -99.77
CA GLY A 40 34.69 4.82 -100.80
C GLY A 40 34.59 3.29 -100.71
N GLY A 41 33.50 2.79 -100.12
CA GLY A 41 33.25 1.36 -99.85
C GLY A 41 32.31 0.69 -100.85
N TRP A 42 32.29 1.13 -102.11
CA TRP A 42 31.69 0.35 -103.20
C TRP A 42 32.73 -0.60 -103.75
N GLY A 43 32.85 -1.74 -103.05
CA GLY A 43 33.37 -3.02 -103.51
C GLY A 43 34.67 -3.01 -104.32
N ASN A 44 35.80 -3.34 -103.68
CA ASN A 44 36.63 -4.43 -104.17
C ASN A 44 37.71 -4.85 -103.15
N ASN A 45 37.67 -6.12 -102.78
CA ASN A 45 38.77 -6.97 -102.31
C ASN A 45 39.64 -6.51 -101.13
N GLY A 46 39.38 -7.17 -100.00
CA GLY A 46 40.11 -7.00 -98.75
C GLY A 46 41.60 -7.34 -98.81
N PHE A 47 42.31 -6.77 -97.85
CA PHE A 47 43.50 -7.35 -97.24
C PHE A 47 43.51 -7.02 -95.74
N PRO A 48 43.96 -7.95 -94.89
CA PRO A 48 43.67 -7.98 -93.46
C PRO A 48 44.70 -7.18 -92.66
N ASN A 49 44.25 -6.28 -91.80
CA ASN A 49 45.02 -5.89 -90.61
C ASN A 49 44.08 -5.52 -89.46
N ALA A 50 43.36 -6.53 -88.97
CA ALA A 50 42.67 -6.50 -87.69
C ALA A 50 43.48 -7.39 -86.73
N ILE A 51 44.57 -6.85 -86.19
CA ILE A 51 45.23 -7.39 -85.00
C ILE A 51 44.99 -6.42 -83.85
N GLY A 52 44.05 -6.79 -82.98
CA GLY A 52 44.23 -6.70 -81.54
C GLY A 52 43.74 -5.43 -80.82
N TYR A 53 42.87 -5.69 -79.84
CA TYR A 53 42.65 -4.92 -78.62
C TYR A 53 41.48 -3.92 -78.62
N GLU A 54 40.30 -4.48 -78.79
CA GLU A 54 39.07 -3.99 -78.14
C GLU A 54 39.14 -4.30 -76.62
N ASN A 55 38.82 -3.31 -75.77
CA ASN A 55 38.25 -3.49 -74.42
C ASN A 55 39.04 -4.24 -73.32
N LEU A 56 40.31 -3.91 -73.04
CA LEU A 56 40.97 -4.40 -71.81
C LEU A 56 40.81 -3.40 -70.66
N ALA A 57 39.78 -3.59 -69.82
CA ALA A 57 39.72 -2.99 -68.49
C ALA A 57 40.94 -3.47 -67.69
N THR A 58 41.75 -2.55 -67.17
CA THR A 58 42.95 -2.86 -66.37
C THR A 58 42.56 -3.73 -65.17
N GLN A 59 43.33 -4.78 -64.85
CA GLN A 59 43.01 -5.81 -63.85
C GLN A 59 42.46 -5.24 -62.52
N ALA A 60 43.00 -4.11 -62.04
CA ALA A 60 42.55 -3.42 -60.81
C ALA A 60 41.12 -2.80 -60.85
N GLN A 61 40.48 -2.68 -62.02
CA GLN A 61 39.08 -2.24 -62.16
C GLN A 61 38.10 -3.41 -62.12
N VAL A 62 38.53 -4.58 -62.60
CA VAL A 62 37.73 -5.80 -62.58
C VAL A 62 37.61 -6.32 -61.15
N ASP A 63 38.70 -6.33 -60.38
CA ASP A 63 38.71 -6.80 -58.98
C ASP A 63 37.81 -5.94 -58.07
N ARG A 64 37.89 -4.60 -58.17
CA ARG A 64 36.99 -3.69 -57.44
C ARG A 64 35.54 -3.79 -57.89
N GLY A 65 35.29 -4.17 -59.15
CA GLY A 65 33.94 -4.47 -59.66
C GLY A 65 33.35 -5.71 -59.00
N PHE A 66 34.14 -6.77 -58.85
CA PHE A 66 33.75 -8.00 -58.15
C PHE A 66 33.54 -7.78 -56.64
N ASP A 67 34.41 -7.01 -55.99
CA ASP A 67 34.25 -6.65 -54.57
C ASP A 67 32.96 -5.85 -54.33
N ASN A 68 32.64 -4.92 -55.23
CA ASN A 68 31.37 -4.18 -55.16
C ASN A 68 30.16 -5.07 -55.43
N GLN A 69 30.24 -6.04 -56.35
CA GLN A 69 29.16 -7.01 -56.58
C GLN A 69 28.95 -7.93 -55.38
N ASN A 70 30.02 -8.41 -54.75
CA ASN A 70 29.96 -9.22 -53.54
C ASN A 70 29.39 -8.41 -52.36
N SER A 71 29.78 -7.13 -52.23
CA SER A 71 29.22 -6.20 -51.25
C SER A 71 27.72 -5.95 -51.48
N MET A 72 27.30 -5.79 -52.74
CA MET A 72 25.88 -5.62 -53.10
C MET A 72 25.06 -6.90 -52.85
N ALA A 73 25.65 -8.09 -53.04
CA ALA A 73 24.99 -9.36 -52.71
C ALA A 73 24.79 -9.52 -51.20
N ASN A 74 25.82 -9.22 -50.40
CA ASN A 74 25.75 -9.23 -48.94
C ASN A 74 24.71 -8.22 -48.42
N GLN A 75 24.63 -7.03 -49.02
CA GLN A 75 23.62 -6.04 -48.65
C GLN A 75 22.19 -6.51 -48.93
N ARG A 76 21.94 -7.23 -50.03
CA ARG A 76 20.61 -7.78 -50.35
C ARG A 76 20.21 -8.88 -49.37
N ASP A 77 21.16 -9.73 -48.99
CA ASP A 77 20.92 -10.81 -48.03
C ASP A 77 20.65 -10.25 -46.62
N ILE A 78 21.42 -9.26 -46.19
CA ILE A 78 21.16 -8.52 -44.94
C ILE A 78 19.79 -7.85 -44.99
N LEU A 79 19.42 -7.22 -46.11
CA LEU A 79 18.11 -6.57 -46.23
C LEU A 79 16.98 -7.60 -46.10
N ALA A 80 17.10 -8.76 -46.74
CA ALA A 80 16.11 -9.83 -46.65
C ALA A 80 16.04 -10.43 -45.23
N ALA A 81 17.18 -10.63 -44.56
CA ALA A 81 17.25 -11.10 -43.18
C ALA A 81 16.67 -10.08 -42.20
N VAL A 82 16.93 -8.79 -42.39
CA VAL A 82 16.36 -7.70 -41.59
C VAL A 82 14.87 -7.58 -41.82
N THR A 83 14.38 -7.61 -43.06
CA THR A 83 12.94 -7.52 -43.36
C THR A 83 12.18 -8.72 -42.80
N SER A 84 12.69 -9.94 -42.95
CA SER A 84 12.05 -11.13 -42.38
C SER A 84 12.12 -11.18 -40.86
N GLY A 85 13.28 -10.84 -40.27
CA GLY A 85 13.47 -10.78 -38.83
C GLY A 85 12.63 -9.69 -38.16
N THR A 86 12.49 -8.53 -38.78
CA THR A 86 11.63 -7.45 -38.28
C THR A 86 10.14 -7.81 -38.38
N ALA A 87 9.71 -8.43 -39.49
CA ALA A 87 8.33 -8.92 -39.60
C ALA A 87 8.00 -9.97 -38.52
N GLN A 88 8.94 -10.88 -38.23
CA GLN A 88 8.78 -11.87 -37.16
C GLN A 88 8.78 -11.23 -35.77
N ALA A 89 9.64 -10.25 -35.51
CA ALA A 89 9.67 -9.51 -34.25
C ALA A 89 8.38 -8.72 -34.00
N VAL A 90 7.83 -8.10 -35.05
CA VAL A 90 6.53 -7.41 -34.99
C VAL A 90 5.39 -8.39 -34.75
N ALA A 91 5.37 -9.54 -35.42
CA ALA A 91 4.37 -10.57 -35.19
C ALA A 91 4.41 -11.12 -33.76
N ALA A 92 5.60 -11.39 -33.22
CA ALA A 92 5.78 -11.83 -31.84
C ALA A 92 5.33 -10.76 -30.83
N THR A 93 5.60 -9.48 -31.11
CA THR A 93 5.17 -8.36 -30.26
C THR A 93 3.64 -8.19 -30.28
N ASN A 94 3.00 -8.37 -31.43
CA ASN A 94 1.55 -8.32 -31.52
C ASN A 94 0.90 -9.48 -30.77
N GLN A 95 1.49 -10.68 -30.82
CA GLN A 95 1.00 -11.84 -30.06
C GLN A 95 1.08 -11.59 -28.55
N THR A 96 2.22 -11.11 -28.04
CA THR A 96 2.36 -10.79 -26.61
C THR A 96 1.43 -9.66 -26.17
N PHE A 97 1.18 -8.69 -27.03
CA PHE A 97 0.19 -7.64 -26.76
C PHE A 97 -1.23 -8.22 -26.63
N HIS A 98 -1.65 -9.08 -27.57
CA HIS A 98 -2.95 -9.74 -27.50
C HIS A 98 -3.09 -10.62 -26.26
N ASP A 99 -2.07 -11.39 -25.90
CA ASP A 99 -2.07 -12.22 -24.69
C ASP A 99 -2.19 -11.37 -23.42
N THR A 100 -1.44 -10.27 -23.36
CA THR A 100 -1.49 -9.34 -22.22
C THR A 100 -2.87 -8.70 -22.10
N VAL A 101 -3.47 -8.27 -23.21
CA VAL A 101 -4.82 -7.69 -23.23
C VAL A 101 -5.87 -8.70 -22.78
N ASN A 102 -5.79 -9.96 -23.22
CA ASN A 102 -6.71 -11.01 -22.80
C ASN A 102 -6.60 -11.28 -21.28
N VAL A 103 -5.37 -11.39 -20.76
CA VAL A 103 -5.14 -11.56 -19.31
C VAL A 103 -5.68 -10.37 -18.51
N LEU A 104 -5.48 -9.15 -18.99
CA LEU A 104 -6.00 -7.94 -18.36
C LEU A 104 -7.53 -7.92 -18.34
N GLN A 105 -8.18 -8.33 -19.43
CA GLN A 105 -9.64 -8.40 -19.52
C GLN A 105 -10.21 -9.43 -18.54
N ASP A 106 -9.59 -10.60 -18.44
CA ASP A 106 -10.00 -11.65 -17.48
C ASP A 106 -9.84 -11.16 -16.03
N LYS A 107 -8.70 -10.53 -15.72
CA LYS A 107 -8.43 -9.97 -14.40
C LYS A 107 -9.37 -8.83 -14.05
N TYR A 108 -9.78 -8.01 -15.03
CA TYR A 108 -10.76 -6.97 -14.82
C TYR A 108 -12.15 -7.53 -14.48
N GLY A 109 -12.58 -8.60 -15.17
CA GLY A 109 -13.85 -9.28 -14.86
C GLY A 109 -13.85 -10.03 -13.52
N GLU A 110 -12.70 -10.56 -13.10
CA GLU A 110 -12.50 -11.12 -11.75
C GLU A 110 -12.57 -10.03 -10.68
N LEU A 111 -11.82 -8.93 -10.86
CA LEU A 111 -11.81 -7.79 -9.96
C LEU A 111 -13.19 -7.15 -9.81
N GLN A 112 -13.96 -7.02 -10.89
CA GLN A 112 -15.31 -6.47 -10.83
C GLN A 112 -16.25 -7.35 -9.98
N ARG A 113 -16.12 -8.67 -10.05
CA ARG A 113 -16.89 -9.61 -9.21
C ARG A 113 -16.45 -9.57 -7.75
N ASP A 114 -15.15 -9.47 -7.51
CA ASP A 114 -14.61 -9.35 -6.17
C ASP A 114 -15.06 -8.04 -5.49
N ILE A 115 -14.99 -6.91 -6.20
CA ILE A 115 -15.50 -5.62 -5.71
C ILE A 115 -17.00 -5.69 -5.39
N ALA A 116 -17.80 -6.34 -6.24
CA ALA A 116 -19.22 -6.54 -5.96
C ALA A 116 -19.45 -7.43 -4.72
N GLY A 117 -18.64 -8.47 -4.54
CA GLY A 117 -18.65 -9.32 -3.35
C GLY A 117 -18.26 -8.57 -2.06
N VAL A 118 -17.20 -7.75 -2.13
CA VAL A 118 -16.75 -6.90 -1.02
C VAL A 118 -17.83 -5.89 -0.64
N ALA A 119 -18.50 -5.26 -1.60
CA ALA A 119 -19.60 -4.34 -1.33
C ALA A 119 -20.76 -5.03 -0.58
N LEU A 120 -21.12 -6.25 -0.99
CA LEU A 120 -22.19 -7.03 -0.36
C LEU A 120 -21.81 -7.48 1.07
N THR A 121 -20.58 -7.97 1.26
CA THR A 121 -20.08 -8.37 2.59
C THR A 121 -19.97 -7.18 3.54
N GLN A 122 -19.56 -6.01 3.04
CA GLN A 122 -19.51 -4.78 3.82
C GLN A 122 -20.90 -4.28 4.21
N ALA A 123 -21.88 -4.33 3.31
CA ALA A 123 -23.26 -3.99 3.61
C ALA A 123 -23.85 -4.89 4.72
N ASN A 124 -23.60 -6.21 4.65
CA ASN A 124 -24.05 -7.15 5.68
C ASN A 124 -23.34 -6.94 7.02
N ALA A 125 -22.04 -6.63 7.01
CA ALA A 125 -21.29 -6.32 8.24
C ALA A 125 -21.82 -5.06 8.94
N ILE A 126 -22.18 -4.01 8.18
CA ILE A 126 -22.74 -2.78 8.72
C ILE A 126 -24.16 -3.02 9.27
N ALA A 127 -24.99 -3.78 8.56
CA ALA A 127 -26.33 -4.14 9.05
C ALA A 127 -26.27 -4.91 10.39
N ASN A 128 -25.40 -5.93 10.48
CA ASN A 128 -25.19 -6.69 11.71
C ASN A 128 -24.62 -5.84 12.85
N GLN A 129 -23.78 -4.85 12.55
CA GLN A 129 -23.27 -3.91 13.55
C GLN A 129 -24.37 -3.01 14.13
N ASN A 130 -25.32 -2.56 13.31
CA ASN A 130 -26.45 -1.75 13.78
C ASN A 130 -27.39 -2.54 14.70
N ASP A 131 -27.67 -3.81 14.36
CA ASP A 131 -28.49 -4.70 15.20
C ASP A 131 -27.79 -5.02 16.53
N CYS A 132 -26.47 -5.25 16.51
CA CYS A 132 -25.67 -5.44 17.71
C CYS A 132 -25.66 -4.18 18.60
N CYS A 133 -25.58 -2.99 18.01
CA CYS A 133 -25.56 -1.73 18.77
C CYS A 133 -26.89 -1.47 19.48
N CYS A 134 -28.03 -1.72 18.83
CA CYS A 134 -29.35 -1.54 19.43
C CYS A 134 -29.63 -2.56 20.55
N SER A 135 -29.35 -3.85 20.32
CA SER A 135 -29.54 -4.91 21.33
C SER A 135 -28.62 -4.73 22.54
N THR A 136 -27.35 -4.40 22.30
CA THR A 136 -26.38 -4.15 23.38
C THR A 136 -26.77 -2.93 24.22
N LYS A 137 -27.24 -1.85 23.59
CA LYS A 137 -27.71 -0.66 24.33
C LYS A 137 -28.92 -0.98 25.22
N MET A 138 -29.87 -1.78 24.72
CA MET A 138 -31.03 -2.21 25.51
C MET A 138 -30.60 -3.05 26.72
N LEU A 139 -29.71 -4.02 26.52
CA LEU A 139 -29.21 -4.87 27.60
C LEU A 139 -28.43 -4.08 28.66
N ILE A 140 -27.60 -3.11 28.24
CA ILE A 140 -26.89 -2.20 29.16
C ILE A 140 -27.90 -1.35 29.95
N GLN A 141 -28.94 -0.83 29.30
CA GLN A 141 -29.95 -0.02 29.97
C GLN A 141 -30.74 -0.84 31.00
N GLU A 142 -31.12 -2.06 30.65
CA GLU A 142 -31.83 -2.98 31.54
C GLU A 142 -30.97 -3.36 32.76
N THR A 143 -29.73 -3.80 32.53
CA THR A 143 -28.80 -4.16 33.61
C THR A 143 -28.45 -2.96 34.50
N ALA A 144 -28.29 -1.76 33.94
CA ALA A 144 -28.08 -0.55 34.72
C ALA A 144 -29.29 -0.21 35.61
N ALA A 145 -30.51 -0.39 35.11
CA ALA A 145 -31.73 -0.19 35.89
C ALA A 145 -31.84 -1.20 37.04
N GLN A 146 -31.57 -2.49 36.75
CA GLN A 146 -31.58 -3.56 37.75
C GLN A 146 -30.54 -3.30 38.85
N ASN A 147 -29.30 -2.99 38.49
CA ASN A 147 -28.23 -2.71 39.46
C ASN A 147 -28.59 -1.55 40.40
N ARG A 148 -29.24 -0.51 39.88
CA ARG A 148 -29.70 0.63 40.71
C ARG A 148 -30.82 0.22 41.67
N TYR A 149 -31.73 -0.64 41.22
CA TYR A 149 -32.79 -1.17 42.07
C TYR A 149 -32.22 -2.04 43.20
N ASP A 150 -31.34 -2.99 42.87
CA ASP A 150 -30.71 -3.90 43.83
C ASP A 150 -29.83 -3.12 44.83
N ALA A 151 -29.09 -2.11 44.37
CA ALA A 151 -28.30 -1.24 45.24
C ALA A 151 -29.19 -0.46 46.23
N ALA A 152 -30.34 0.05 45.79
CA ALA A 152 -31.29 0.74 46.66
C ALA A 152 -31.89 -0.20 47.72
N MET A 153 -32.27 -1.41 47.32
CA MET A 153 -32.81 -2.43 48.22
C MET A 153 -31.76 -2.88 49.25
N ASN A 154 -30.53 -3.14 48.81
CA ASN A 154 -29.43 -3.48 49.69
C ASN A 154 -29.14 -2.36 50.70
N THR A 155 -29.14 -1.11 50.26
CA THR A 155 -28.93 0.05 51.15
C THR A 155 -30.07 0.17 52.18
N ALA A 156 -31.32 0.00 51.77
CA ALA A 156 -32.46 0.03 52.68
C ALA A 156 -32.40 -1.11 53.73
N SER A 157 -32.08 -2.33 53.29
CA SER A 157 -31.89 -3.50 54.16
C SER A 157 -30.76 -3.28 55.17
N ILE A 158 -29.61 -2.75 54.73
CA ILE A 158 -28.48 -2.43 55.61
C ILE A 158 -28.88 -1.39 56.65
N ASN A 159 -29.55 -0.31 56.23
CA ASN A 159 -29.98 0.74 57.15
C ASN A 159 -30.96 0.24 58.21
N ALA A 160 -31.89 -0.66 57.85
CA ALA A 160 -32.80 -1.29 58.80
C ALA A 160 -32.06 -2.15 59.83
N ASN A 161 -31.14 -3.02 59.36
CA ASN A 161 -30.33 -3.87 60.24
C ASN A 161 -29.42 -3.04 61.18
N ILE A 162 -28.83 -1.95 60.69
CA ILE A 162 -28.00 -1.06 61.51
C ILE A 162 -28.86 -0.37 62.58
N ALA A 163 -30.07 0.09 62.23
CA ALA A 163 -30.96 0.71 63.20
C ALA A 163 -31.35 -0.27 64.32
N GLU A 164 -31.64 -1.53 63.99
CA GLU A 164 -31.94 -2.58 64.96
C GLU A 164 -30.73 -2.89 65.86
N GLN A 165 -29.53 -3.05 65.28
CA GLN A 165 -28.30 -3.26 66.06
C GLN A 165 -28.00 -2.09 67.01
N ILE A 166 -28.20 -0.85 66.57
CA ILE A 166 -28.00 0.34 67.42
C ILE A 166 -28.99 0.35 68.58
N GLN A 167 -30.25 -0.06 68.38
CA GLN A 167 -31.22 -0.18 69.45
C GLN A 167 -30.80 -1.23 70.48
N GLY A 168 -30.43 -2.44 70.03
CA GLY A 168 -29.97 -3.49 70.93
C GLY A 168 -28.72 -3.10 71.74
N VAL A 169 -27.77 -2.38 71.13
CA VAL A 169 -26.59 -1.85 71.83
C VAL A 169 -26.98 -0.78 72.85
N ARG A 170 -27.93 0.11 72.54
CA ARG A 170 -28.43 1.12 73.49
C ARG A 170 -29.12 0.47 74.68
N ASP A 171 -29.92 -0.56 74.44
CA ASP A 171 -30.61 -1.30 75.50
C ASP A 171 -29.62 -2.02 76.42
N LEU A 172 -28.58 -2.64 75.86
CA LEU A 172 -27.52 -3.26 76.65
C LEU A 172 -26.73 -2.23 77.49
N ILE A 173 -26.35 -1.11 76.89
CA ILE A 173 -25.59 -0.05 77.58
C ILE A 173 -26.43 0.56 78.71
N THR A 174 -27.70 0.85 78.46
CA THR A 174 -28.59 1.40 79.49
C THR A 174 -28.86 0.39 80.60
N GLY A 175 -29.09 -0.88 80.27
CA GLY A 175 -29.22 -1.96 81.24
C GLY A 175 -27.99 -2.11 82.14
N ASN A 176 -26.79 -2.18 81.55
CA ASN A 176 -25.54 -2.27 82.30
C ASN A 176 -25.32 -1.04 83.19
N ARG A 177 -25.59 0.18 82.69
CA ARG A 177 -25.50 1.40 83.51
C ARG A 177 -26.45 1.38 84.70
N MET A 178 -27.68 0.88 84.53
CA MET A 178 -28.62 0.75 85.65
C MET A 178 -28.11 -0.25 86.69
N ALA A 179 -27.55 -1.38 86.27
CA ALA A 179 -26.95 -2.36 87.17
C ALA A 179 -25.75 -1.77 87.94
N ASP A 180 -24.85 -1.07 87.25
CA ASP A 180 -23.69 -0.41 87.87
C ASP A 180 -24.11 0.68 88.86
N MET A 181 -25.10 1.50 88.50
CA MET A 181 -25.64 2.52 89.42
C MET A 181 -26.32 1.89 90.63
N GLN A 182 -27.03 0.77 90.47
CA GLN A 182 -27.67 0.07 91.58
C GLN A 182 -26.63 -0.50 92.56
N ASN A 183 -25.52 -1.03 92.06
CA ASN A 183 -24.42 -1.51 92.90
C ASN A 183 -23.79 -0.37 93.70
N GLN A 184 -23.53 0.79 93.08
CA GLN A 184 -23.03 1.97 93.79
C GLN A 184 -24.02 2.47 94.85
N ILE A 185 -25.33 2.45 94.57
CA ILE A 185 -26.35 2.84 95.55
C ILE A 185 -26.38 1.89 96.74
N ASN A 186 -26.30 0.57 96.51
CA ASN A 186 -26.26 -0.42 97.58
C ASN A 186 -25.03 -0.22 98.48
N ASP A 187 -23.85 0.03 97.89
CA ASP A 187 -22.62 0.34 98.64
C ASP A 187 -22.75 1.63 99.44
N LEU A 188 -23.31 2.68 98.85
CA LEU A 188 -23.53 3.97 99.52
C LEU A 188 -24.58 3.89 100.64
N GLN A 189 -25.65 3.09 100.47
CA GLN A 189 -26.64 2.85 101.53
C GLN A 189 -26.04 2.05 102.69
N LEU A 190 -25.19 1.06 102.41
CA LEU A 190 -24.42 0.34 103.43
C LEU A 190 -23.46 1.26 104.18
N GLN A 191 -22.74 2.15 103.49
CA GLN A 191 -21.86 3.12 104.15
C GLN A 191 -22.65 4.13 105.00
N ASN A 192 -23.78 4.66 104.51
CA ASN A 192 -24.63 5.57 105.30
C ASN A 192 -25.27 4.88 106.52
N ALA A 193 -25.71 3.63 106.39
CA ALA A 193 -26.21 2.84 107.51
C ALA A 193 -25.12 2.54 108.57
N MET A 194 -23.85 2.51 108.15
CA MET A 194 -22.69 2.29 109.00
C MET A 194 -22.13 3.57 109.61
N ALA A 195 -22.40 4.74 109.03
CA ALA A 195 -21.88 6.03 109.48
C ALA A 195 -22.54 6.56 110.78
N GLY A 196 -23.69 6.02 111.17
CA GLY A 196 -24.42 6.42 112.39
C GLY A 196 -24.28 5.49 113.59
N VAL A 197 -23.60 4.34 113.45
CA VAL A 197 -23.49 3.32 114.51
C VAL A 197 -22.04 3.24 114.99
N VAL A 198 -21.82 3.61 116.26
CA VAL A 198 -20.55 3.37 116.96
C VAL A 198 -20.34 1.87 117.08
N ARG A 199 -19.46 1.32 116.25
CA ARG A 199 -19.05 -0.09 116.31
C ARG A 199 -17.92 -0.27 117.31
N TYR A 200 -18.20 -1.01 118.38
CA TYR A 200 -17.13 -1.52 119.24
C TYR A 200 -16.53 -2.79 118.61
N PRO A 201 -15.20 -2.90 118.53
CA PRO A 201 -14.53 -4.05 117.92
C PRO A 201 -14.87 -5.33 118.71
N ASN A 202 -15.50 -6.30 118.04
CA ASN A 202 -15.90 -7.61 118.57
C ASN A 202 -14.79 -8.68 118.49
N ALA A 203 -13.54 -8.24 118.35
CA ALA A 203 -12.37 -9.04 118.65
C ALA A 203 -11.42 -8.16 119.48
N TRP A 204 -11.19 -8.56 120.73
CA TRP A 204 -10.05 -8.11 121.51
C TRP A 204 -8.79 -8.72 120.89
N THR A 205 -8.36 -8.23 119.73
CA THR A 205 -6.95 -8.33 119.42
C THR A 205 -6.27 -7.36 120.39
N TYR A 206 -5.53 -7.89 121.35
CA TYR A 206 -4.63 -7.11 122.18
C TYR A 206 -3.50 -6.63 121.27
N ASN A 207 -3.79 -5.64 120.43
CA ASN A 207 -2.76 -4.76 119.93
C ASN A 207 -2.56 -3.75 121.05
N ALA A 208 -1.60 -4.03 121.94
CA ALA A 208 -1.07 -3.02 122.83
C ALA A 208 -0.40 -1.97 121.94
N GLY A 209 -1.21 -1.02 121.47
CA GLY A 209 -0.71 0.15 120.77
C GLY A 209 0.43 0.76 121.59
N VAL A 210 1.43 1.27 120.89
CA VAL A 210 2.64 1.85 121.48
C VAL A 210 2.27 2.75 122.66
N SER A 211 2.60 2.29 123.87
CA SER A 211 2.23 3.01 125.09
C SER A 211 2.98 4.34 125.16
N PRO A 212 2.34 5.45 125.57
CA PRO A 212 2.95 6.77 125.57
C PRO A 212 3.93 7.03 126.74
N PHE A 213 4.27 6.01 127.53
CA PHE A 213 5.16 6.15 128.71
C PHE A 213 6.40 5.25 128.70
N CYS A 214 6.64 4.50 127.64
CA CYS A 214 7.91 3.80 127.48
C CYS A 214 8.32 3.82 126.00
N GLY A 215 9.16 4.79 125.64
CA GLY A 215 9.91 4.75 124.41
C GLY A 215 10.95 3.65 124.52
N CYS A 216 10.69 2.50 123.89
CA CYS A 216 11.71 1.67 123.25
C CYS A 216 11.02 0.56 122.46
N ASN A 217 11.50 0.43 121.23
CA ASN A 217 11.28 -0.68 120.32
C ASN A 217 11.58 -2.04 120.98
N CYS A 218 10.57 -2.88 121.18
CA CYS A 218 10.73 -4.34 121.27
C CYS A 218 9.38 -5.00 121.03
N GLY A 219 9.33 -5.86 120.01
CA GLY A 219 8.11 -6.41 119.47
C GLY A 219 7.50 -7.56 120.26
N MET A 220 6.33 -7.99 119.79
CA MET A 220 5.84 -9.36 119.86
C MET A 220 4.73 -9.52 118.81
N MET A 221 5.16 -9.96 117.61
CA MET A 221 4.55 -10.92 116.66
C MET A 221 4.98 -10.57 115.24
#